data_AF-A0A1S3K9W4-F1
#
_entry.id   AF-A0A1S3K9W4-F1
#
_cell.length_a   1.000
_cell.length_b   1.000
_cell.length_c   1.000
_cell.angle_alpha   90.00
_cell.angle_beta   90.00
_cell.angle_gamma   90.00
#
_symmetry.space_group_name_H-M   'P 1'
#
loop_
_entity.id
_entity.type
_entity.pdbx_description
1 polymer ?
#
loop_
_entity_poly.entity_id
_entity_poly.type
_entity_poly.pdbx_seq_one_letter_code
_entity_poly.pdbx_strand_id
1 'polypeptide(L)'
;MQVMGEKLDTEKIQHILRKCAPLPGLECLDGSEDIELEEIGDGNINDVFRVTSVKERSQSLVVKHGPAYIKCLGPEFPLSIVRLKVEYNALAAFQRICPGYSPCPYYFDVETNAVLMEDLRDHSIMRKELISGYINMETVKKIAYFLGCVHRDTHVSKLSEAEFEKLQQDFQNEDMVSLTRQYIFTRPFDKTDPTNRCSEAVQKKLHLVYEDPGLLDSVWKMRNLFLEKKECLVHGDLHTGSVLVSNNSAKVFDNEFAYVGPAAFDLGLLIANYIFSYYRHMSTQENHDTHRKFSQKLIEACYLTVNTYLSVMTCTVGQRHEYLNNLLTETAGFAGCEIIRRIIGTAHVEDLEGIPYAEEDALEAGVRLLLGHDRIHTIDRLMVIALMLT
;
A
#
# COMPACT_ATOMS: atom_id res chain seq x y z
N MET A 1 21.20 -22.57 15.53
CA MET A 1 21.11 -22.42 14.06
C MET A 1 19.80 -23.08 13.65
N GLN A 2 18.70 -22.33 13.78
CA GLN A 2 17.36 -22.87 13.63
C GLN A 2 16.87 -22.60 12.20
N VAL A 3 16.11 -23.55 11.68
CA VAL A 3 15.65 -23.73 10.30
C VAL A 3 14.79 -22.53 9.85
N MET A 4 15.43 -21.43 9.46
CA MET A 4 14.75 -20.25 8.92
C MET A 4 14.96 -20.22 7.40
N GLY A 5 14.06 -20.88 6.67
CA GLY A 5 14.11 -20.92 5.20
C GLY A 5 13.42 -22.12 4.54
N GLU A 6 12.83 -23.04 5.29
CA GLU A 6 12.04 -24.12 4.68
C GLU A 6 10.63 -23.65 4.34
N LYS A 7 10.19 -23.92 3.11
CA LYS A 7 8.81 -23.67 2.63
C LYS A 7 7.80 -24.25 3.63
N LEU A 8 6.71 -23.53 3.87
CA LEU A 8 5.58 -24.07 4.62
C LEU A 8 4.95 -25.24 3.84
N ASP A 9 4.74 -26.35 4.51
CA ASP A 9 4.04 -27.52 4.02
C ASP A 9 2.81 -27.81 4.90
N THR A 10 2.02 -28.82 4.51
CA THR A 10 0.82 -29.24 5.22
C THR A 10 1.08 -29.60 6.68
N GLU A 11 2.18 -30.32 6.97
CA GLU A 11 2.50 -30.77 8.33
C GLU A 11 2.81 -29.58 9.25
N LYS A 12 3.60 -28.62 8.76
CA LYS A 12 3.92 -27.38 9.49
C LYS A 12 2.68 -26.53 9.73
N ILE A 13 1.82 -26.37 8.72
CA ILE A 13 0.57 -25.61 8.87
C ILE A 13 -0.34 -26.29 9.91
N GLN A 14 -0.51 -27.62 9.85
CA GLN A 14 -1.25 -28.36 10.89
C GLN A 14 -0.64 -28.20 12.28
N HIS A 15 0.69 -28.19 12.39
CA HIS A 15 1.37 -27.92 13.65
C HIS A 15 1.08 -26.52 14.19
N ILE A 16 1.08 -25.49 13.34
CA ILE A 16 0.73 -24.12 13.73
C ILE A 16 -0.74 -24.06 14.20
N LEU A 17 -1.67 -24.68 13.47
CA LEU A 17 -3.09 -24.72 13.84
C LEU A 17 -3.30 -25.32 15.24
N ARG A 18 -2.59 -26.40 15.59
CA ARG A 18 -2.66 -27.00 16.94
C ARG A 18 -2.23 -26.06 18.06
N LYS A 19 -1.35 -25.09 17.78
CA LYS A 19 -0.89 -24.11 18.78
C LYS A 19 -1.92 -23.03 19.08
N CYS A 20 -2.77 -22.68 18.11
CA CYS A 20 -3.70 -21.56 18.23
C CYS A 20 -5.18 -21.99 18.36
N ALA A 21 -5.49 -23.26 18.18
CA ALA A 21 -6.83 -23.79 18.33
C ALA A 21 -7.34 -23.76 19.79
N PRO A 22 -8.67 -23.62 20.01
CA PRO A 22 -9.69 -23.37 19.00
C PRO A 22 -9.74 -21.89 18.56
N LEU A 23 -9.95 -21.67 17.27
CA LEU A 23 -10.24 -20.35 16.71
C LEU A 23 -11.77 -20.19 16.56
N PRO A 24 -12.41 -19.17 17.15
CA PRO A 24 -13.86 -18.99 17.06
C PRO A 24 -14.35 -18.90 15.60
N GLY A 25 -15.32 -19.74 15.23
CA GLY A 25 -15.86 -19.83 13.88
C GLY A 25 -15.00 -20.63 12.89
N LEU A 26 -13.86 -21.17 13.33
CA LEU A 26 -12.92 -21.98 12.56
C LEU A 26 -12.56 -23.28 13.31
N GLU A 27 -13.53 -23.87 14.02
CA GLU A 27 -13.33 -25.03 14.89
C GLU A 27 -12.83 -26.28 14.14
N CYS A 28 -13.10 -26.40 12.83
CA CYS A 28 -12.62 -27.49 11.98
C CYS A 28 -11.19 -27.26 11.45
N LEU A 29 -10.53 -26.17 11.87
CA LEU A 29 -9.12 -25.87 11.60
C LEU A 29 -8.31 -25.92 12.90
N ASP A 30 -8.41 -27.03 13.63
CA ASP A 30 -7.69 -27.27 14.89
C ASP A 30 -6.35 -28.00 14.72
N GLY A 31 -6.01 -28.36 13.47
CA GLY A 31 -4.81 -29.11 13.10
C GLY A 31 -4.88 -30.61 13.34
N SER A 32 -6.04 -31.16 13.74
CA SER A 32 -6.29 -32.60 13.81
C SER A 32 -6.93 -33.16 12.52
N GLU A 33 -7.59 -32.29 11.77
CA GLU A 33 -8.33 -32.61 10.54
C GLU A 33 -7.46 -32.44 9.27
N ASP A 34 -7.90 -33.07 8.18
CA ASP A 34 -7.30 -32.87 6.85
C ASP A 34 -7.61 -31.46 6.31
N ILE A 35 -6.59 -30.85 5.69
CA ILE A 35 -6.66 -29.51 5.12
C ILE A 35 -6.26 -29.52 3.64
N GLU A 36 -6.86 -28.62 2.87
CA GLU A 36 -6.41 -28.28 1.52
C GLU A 36 -5.63 -26.97 1.55
N LEU A 37 -4.49 -26.95 0.85
CA LEU A 37 -3.63 -25.78 0.69
C LEU A 37 -3.67 -25.29 -0.75
N GLU A 38 -3.93 -23.99 -0.92
CA GLU A 38 -3.87 -23.29 -2.19
C GLU A 38 -2.88 -22.11 -2.04
N GLU A 39 -1.83 -22.04 -2.87
CA GLU A 39 -0.93 -20.88 -2.91
C GLU A 39 -1.63 -19.75 -3.70
N ILE A 40 -1.93 -18.63 -3.04
CA ILE A 40 -2.75 -17.53 -3.58
C ILE A 40 -1.99 -16.20 -3.72
N GLY A 41 -0.71 -16.15 -3.33
CA GLY A 41 0.13 -14.97 -3.45
C GLY A 41 0.75 -14.81 -4.85
N ASP A 42 1.18 -13.60 -5.18
CA ASP A 42 1.94 -13.32 -6.42
C ASP A 42 3.38 -13.86 -6.38
N GLY A 43 3.84 -14.30 -5.20
CA GLY A 43 5.14 -14.93 -4.98
C GLY A 43 6.33 -13.98 -4.92
N ASN A 44 6.11 -12.66 -4.79
CA ASN A 44 7.19 -11.68 -4.85
C ASN A 44 8.05 -11.62 -3.58
N ILE A 45 7.42 -11.48 -2.41
CA ILE A 45 8.13 -11.31 -1.12
C ILE A 45 7.81 -12.44 -0.14
N ASN A 46 6.54 -12.88 -0.10
CA ASN A 46 6.03 -13.80 0.91
C ASN A 46 5.31 -14.99 0.26
N ASP A 47 5.27 -16.12 0.96
CA ASP A 47 4.37 -17.23 0.68
C ASP A 47 3.01 -16.94 1.30
N VAL A 48 1.93 -17.09 0.52
CA VAL A 48 0.56 -16.87 0.98
C VAL A 48 -0.26 -18.10 0.62
N PHE A 49 -0.76 -18.80 1.63
CA PHE A 49 -1.58 -19.99 1.46
C PHE A 49 -2.98 -19.74 2.00
N ARG A 50 -3.99 -20.10 1.21
CA ARG A 50 -5.32 -20.36 1.73
C ARG A 50 -5.35 -21.78 2.29
N VAL A 51 -5.80 -21.89 3.53
CA VAL A 51 -6.01 -23.16 4.22
C VAL A 51 -7.51 -23.38 4.36
N THR A 52 -8.03 -24.44 3.75
CA THR A 52 -9.46 -24.78 3.80
C THR A 52 -9.64 -26.13 4.48
N SER A 53 -10.61 -26.22 5.40
CA SER A 53 -10.96 -27.51 6.00
C SER A 53 -11.58 -28.43 4.94
N VAL A 54 -11.14 -29.69 4.88
CA VAL A 54 -11.75 -30.69 4.00
C VAL A 54 -13.16 -31.08 4.49
N LYS A 55 -13.36 -31.06 5.81
CA LYS A 55 -14.62 -31.41 6.48
C LYS A 55 -15.68 -30.32 6.33
N GLU A 56 -15.30 -29.06 6.46
CA GLU A 56 -16.21 -27.91 6.33
C GLU A 56 -15.59 -26.87 5.39
N ARG A 57 -15.97 -26.90 4.11
CA ARG A 57 -15.35 -26.10 3.05
C ARG A 57 -15.59 -24.59 3.21
N SER A 58 -16.56 -24.20 4.02
CA SER A 58 -16.80 -22.80 4.37
C SER A 58 -15.80 -22.26 5.41
N GLN A 59 -15.15 -23.12 6.19
CA GLN A 59 -14.13 -22.72 7.15
C GLN A 59 -12.74 -22.66 6.49
N SER A 60 -12.17 -21.46 6.53
CA SER A 60 -10.88 -21.17 5.93
C SER A 60 -10.18 -19.99 6.57
N LEU A 61 -8.86 -19.99 6.42
CA LEU A 61 -8.00 -18.88 6.82
C LEU A 61 -6.83 -18.73 5.84
N VAL A 62 -6.14 -17.61 5.93
CA VAL A 62 -4.91 -17.35 5.19
C VAL A 62 -3.72 -17.51 6.14
N VAL A 63 -2.70 -18.23 5.69
CA VAL A 63 -1.38 -18.31 6.30
C VAL A 63 -0.40 -17.55 5.42
N LYS A 64 0.20 -16.49 5.96
CA LYS A 64 1.26 -15.73 5.30
C LYS A 64 2.59 -15.98 6.00
N HIS A 65 3.61 -16.35 5.23
CA HIS A 65 4.97 -16.60 5.71
C HIS A 65 5.97 -15.83 4.87
N GLY A 66 6.94 -15.20 5.55
CA GLY A 66 8.02 -14.51 4.88
C GLY A 66 9.36 -15.20 5.09
N PRO A 67 10.05 -15.65 4.02
CA PRO A 67 11.43 -16.11 4.14
C PRO A 67 12.36 -14.95 4.54
N ALA A 68 13.57 -15.29 4.99
CA ALA A 68 14.61 -14.32 5.37
C ALA A 68 15.30 -13.64 4.16
N TYR A 69 14.65 -13.63 2.99
CA TYR A 69 15.16 -13.10 1.73
C TYR A 69 14.01 -12.65 0.81
N ILE A 70 14.32 -11.89 -0.23
CA ILE A 70 13.35 -11.48 -1.27
C ILE A 70 13.07 -12.67 -2.18
N LYS A 71 11.87 -13.25 -2.10
CA LYS A 71 11.51 -14.52 -2.78
C LYS A 71 11.77 -14.47 -4.30
N CYS A 72 11.41 -13.39 -4.99
CA CYS A 72 11.60 -13.28 -6.43
C CYS A 72 13.06 -13.03 -6.87
N LEU A 73 13.96 -12.65 -5.96
CA LEU A 73 15.37 -12.41 -6.26
C LEU A 73 16.29 -13.54 -5.77
N GLY A 74 15.88 -14.28 -4.73
CA GLY A 74 16.61 -15.43 -4.20
C GLY A 74 17.29 -15.19 -2.84
N PRO A 75 17.82 -16.26 -2.20
CA PRO A 75 18.43 -16.22 -0.86
C PRO A 75 19.60 -15.25 -0.67
N GLU A 76 20.24 -14.83 -1.75
CA GLU A 76 21.34 -13.87 -1.77
C GLU A 76 20.89 -12.42 -1.53
N PHE A 77 19.58 -12.14 -1.58
CA PHE A 77 18.99 -10.85 -1.26
C PHE A 77 18.27 -10.92 0.09
N PRO A 78 18.98 -10.78 1.23
CA PRO A 78 18.40 -10.93 2.55
C PRO A 78 17.30 -9.91 2.81
N LEU A 79 16.27 -10.35 3.53
CA LEU A 79 15.13 -9.53 3.92
C LEU A 79 14.71 -9.89 5.34
N SER A 80 14.49 -8.87 6.16
CA SER A 80 14.20 -9.09 7.57
C SER A 80 12.88 -9.83 7.78
N ILE A 81 12.94 -10.87 8.60
CA ILE A 81 11.77 -11.66 9.02
C ILE A 81 10.85 -10.86 9.95
N VAL A 82 11.35 -9.78 10.56
CA VAL A 82 10.59 -8.91 11.48
C VAL A 82 9.36 -8.31 10.80
N ARG A 83 9.38 -8.17 9.47
CA ARG A 83 8.27 -7.59 8.69
C ARG A 83 6.92 -8.29 8.89
N LEU A 84 6.90 -9.62 9.12
CA LEU A 84 5.65 -10.35 9.40
C LEU A 84 5.14 -10.10 10.82
N LYS A 85 6.04 -9.90 11.78
CA LYS A 85 5.65 -9.48 13.13
C LYS A 85 5.06 -8.07 13.10
N VAL A 86 5.66 -7.17 12.32
CA VAL A 86 5.13 -5.83 12.08
C VAL A 86 3.76 -5.88 11.43
N GLU A 87 3.57 -6.71 10.40
CA GLU A 87 2.27 -6.88 9.75
C GLU A 87 1.20 -7.39 10.74
N TYR A 88 1.50 -8.41 11.55
CA TYR A 88 0.58 -8.88 12.57
C TYR A 88 0.22 -7.78 13.59
N ASN A 89 1.23 -7.04 14.07
CA ASN A 89 1.03 -5.93 14.99
C ASN A 89 0.18 -4.81 14.37
N ALA A 90 0.39 -4.51 13.08
CA ALA A 90 -0.42 -3.55 12.32
C ALA A 90 -1.88 -4.01 12.21
N LEU A 91 -2.12 -5.25 11.79
CA LEU A 91 -3.46 -5.84 11.72
C LEU A 91 -4.17 -5.76 13.09
N ALA A 92 -3.46 -6.10 14.17
CA ALA A 92 -4.02 -6.06 15.52
C ALA A 92 -4.35 -4.60 15.96
N ALA A 93 -3.47 -3.65 15.66
CA ALA A 93 -3.71 -2.24 15.93
C ALA A 93 -4.92 -1.72 15.14
N PHE A 94 -5.04 -2.10 13.86
CA PHE A 94 -6.13 -1.70 12.98
C PHE A 94 -7.47 -2.27 13.43
N GLN A 95 -7.53 -3.53 13.87
CA GLN A 95 -8.75 -4.08 14.46
C GLN A 95 -9.18 -3.35 15.73
N ARG A 96 -8.22 -2.93 16.56
CA ARG A 96 -8.51 -2.17 17.79
C ARG A 96 -9.04 -0.76 17.48
N ILE A 97 -8.49 -0.10 16.45
CA ILE A 97 -8.84 1.29 16.11
C ILE A 97 -10.12 1.35 15.27
N CYS A 98 -10.21 0.53 14.23
CA CYS A 98 -11.28 0.58 13.24
C CYS A 98 -11.61 -0.84 12.75
N PRO A 99 -12.35 -1.64 13.56
CA PRO A 99 -12.61 -3.04 13.25
C PRO A 99 -13.38 -3.21 11.94
N GLY A 100 -13.05 -4.27 11.20
CA GLY A 100 -13.71 -4.63 9.94
C GLY A 100 -13.11 -4.01 8.68
N TYR A 101 -12.09 -3.17 8.78
CA TYR A 101 -11.42 -2.53 7.62
C TYR A 101 -10.07 -3.15 7.25
N SER A 102 -9.63 -4.17 7.98
CA SER A 102 -8.50 -5.04 7.66
C SER A 102 -8.88 -6.50 7.93
N PRO A 103 -8.11 -7.48 7.41
CA PRO A 103 -8.25 -8.87 7.82
C PRO A 103 -8.15 -9.03 9.34
N CYS A 104 -8.97 -9.87 9.96
CA CYS A 104 -8.82 -10.22 11.37
C CYS A 104 -7.54 -11.06 11.56
N PRO A 105 -6.56 -10.63 12.38
CA PRO A 105 -5.40 -11.46 12.69
C PRO A 105 -5.77 -12.48 13.77
N TYR A 106 -5.56 -13.76 13.48
CA TYR A 106 -5.87 -14.85 14.42
C TYR A 106 -4.67 -15.21 15.30
N TYR A 107 -3.50 -15.38 14.68
CA TYR A 107 -2.32 -15.86 15.40
C TYR A 107 -1.03 -15.46 14.68
N PHE A 108 0.04 -15.28 15.45
CA PHE A 108 1.39 -15.13 14.93
C PHE A 108 2.28 -16.20 15.54
N ASP A 109 2.77 -17.11 14.70
CA ASP A 109 3.70 -18.15 15.13
C ASP A 109 5.14 -17.63 15.03
N VAL A 110 5.77 -17.43 16.19
CA VAL A 110 7.14 -16.91 16.28
C VAL A 110 8.16 -17.89 15.68
N GLU A 111 7.93 -19.20 15.79
CA GLU A 111 8.88 -20.22 15.34
C GLU A 111 8.97 -20.31 13.81
N THR A 112 7.83 -20.24 13.13
CA THR A 112 7.75 -20.30 11.66
C THR A 112 7.65 -18.92 11.01
N ASN A 113 7.60 -17.85 11.79
CA ASN A 113 7.38 -16.48 11.32
C ASN A 113 6.16 -16.38 10.38
N ALA A 114 5.03 -16.94 10.84
CA ALA A 114 3.81 -17.05 10.06
C ALA A 114 2.66 -16.29 10.73
N VAL A 115 1.87 -15.59 9.91
CA VAL A 115 0.65 -14.88 10.30
C VAL A 115 -0.55 -15.68 9.82
N LEU A 116 -1.46 -16.02 10.74
CA LEU A 116 -2.77 -16.57 10.43
C LEU A 116 -3.81 -15.44 10.48
N MET A 117 -4.63 -15.29 9.45
CA MET A 117 -5.62 -14.22 9.35
C MET A 117 -6.89 -14.63 8.58
N GLU A 118 -7.92 -13.80 8.65
CA GLU A 118 -9.20 -13.92 7.92
C GLU A 118 -8.98 -14.20 6.41
N ASP A 119 -9.64 -15.24 5.87
CA ASP A 119 -9.70 -15.47 4.43
C ASP A 119 -10.81 -14.60 3.81
N LEU A 120 -10.41 -13.71 2.91
CA LEU A 120 -11.29 -12.78 2.20
C LEU A 120 -11.52 -13.27 0.76
N ARG A 121 -11.81 -14.57 0.59
CA ARG A 121 -12.00 -15.22 -0.73
C ARG A 121 -13.11 -14.61 -1.60
N ASP A 122 -14.06 -13.92 -0.98
CA ASP A 122 -15.17 -13.24 -1.67
C ASP A 122 -14.84 -11.78 -2.05
N HIS A 123 -13.56 -11.38 -1.92
CA HIS A 123 -13.06 -10.06 -2.28
C HIS A 123 -12.10 -10.13 -3.47
N SER A 124 -12.19 -9.12 -4.33
CA SER A 124 -11.26 -8.87 -5.42
C SER A 124 -10.18 -7.88 -4.99
N ILE A 125 -9.00 -7.96 -5.58
CA ILE A 125 -7.98 -6.90 -5.46
C ILE A 125 -8.49 -5.64 -6.17
N MET A 126 -8.51 -4.49 -5.48
CA MET A 126 -9.06 -3.24 -6.01
C MET A 126 -8.39 -2.83 -7.31
N ARG A 127 -7.08 -3.03 -7.46
CA ARG A 127 -6.37 -2.78 -8.73
C ARG A 127 -7.01 -3.49 -9.92
N LYS A 128 -7.40 -4.76 -9.76
CA LYS A 128 -8.03 -5.54 -10.84
C LYS A 128 -9.41 -5.00 -11.20
N GLU A 129 -10.19 -4.60 -10.21
CA GLU A 129 -11.48 -3.92 -10.41
C GLU A 129 -11.31 -2.59 -11.13
N LEU A 130 -10.32 -1.79 -10.75
CA LEU A 130 -10.03 -0.52 -11.42
C LEU A 130 -9.65 -0.76 -12.87
N ILE A 131 -8.74 -1.69 -13.15
CA ILE A 131 -8.33 -2.08 -14.52
C ILE A 131 -9.51 -2.53 -15.37
N SER A 132 -10.50 -3.22 -14.78
CA SER A 132 -11.71 -3.66 -15.49
C SER A 132 -12.75 -2.55 -15.71
N GLY A 133 -12.50 -1.34 -15.21
CA GLY A 133 -13.42 -0.21 -15.32
C GLY A 133 -14.53 -0.24 -14.26
N TYR A 134 -14.28 -0.86 -13.11
CA TYR A 134 -15.20 -0.88 -11.96
C TYR A 134 -14.63 -0.15 -10.75
N ILE A 135 -15.47 0.69 -10.14
CA ILE A 135 -15.16 1.38 -8.88
C ILE A 135 -16.45 1.63 -8.11
N ASN A 136 -16.44 1.27 -6.83
CA ASN A 136 -17.52 1.60 -5.90
C ASN A 136 -17.11 2.75 -4.98
N MET A 137 -17.83 3.88 -5.04
CA MET A 137 -17.57 5.06 -4.22
C MET A 137 -17.75 4.81 -2.72
N GLU A 138 -18.62 3.89 -2.31
CA GLU A 138 -18.77 3.56 -0.88
C GLU A 138 -17.52 2.83 -0.36
N THR A 139 -16.92 1.97 -1.18
CA THR A 139 -15.63 1.33 -0.88
C THR A 139 -14.51 2.36 -0.81
N VAL A 140 -14.46 3.33 -1.74
CA VAL A 140 -13.50 4.46 -1.71
C VAL A 140 -13.62 5.24 -0.40
N LYS A 141 -14.85 5.61 -0.02
CA LYS A 141 -15.14 6.31 1.24
C LYS A 141 -14.68 5.51 2.46
N LYS A 142 -14.91 4.19 2.46
CA LYS A 142 -14.49 3.29 3.53
C LYS A 142 -12.97 3.22 3.71
N ILE A 143 -12.21 3.14 2.62
CA ILE A 143 -10.74 3.16 2.65
C ILE A 143 -10.25 4.49 3.26
N ALA A 144 -10.80 5.61 2.80
CA ALA A 144 -10.43 6.93 3.29
C ALA A 144 -10.82 7.15 4.77
N TYR A 145 -11.98 6.64 5.18
CA TYR A 145 -12.43 6.67 6.57
C TYR A 145 -11.50 5.87 7.48
N PHE A 146 -11.16 4.64 7.08
CA PHE A 146 -10.21 3.79 7.79
C PHE A 146 -8.86 4.47 7.97
N LEU A 147 -8.27 4.97 6.87
CA LEU A 147 -6.98 5.66 6.90
C LEU A 147 -7.01 6.87 7.83
N GLY A 148 -8.08 7.66 7.77
CA GLY A 148 -8.29 8.80 8.65
C GLY A 148 -8.38 8.41 10.12
N CYS A 149 -9.05 7.30 10.46
CA CYS A 149 -9.15 6.81 11.83
C CYS A 149 -7.78 6.36 12.37
N VAL A 150 -7.06 5.53 11.60
CA VAL A 150 -5.73 5.02 11.99
C VAL A 150 -4.76 6.16 12.22
N HIS A 151 -4.62 7.08 11.26
CA HIS A 151 -3.69 8.20 11.39
C HIS A 151 -4.07 9.12 12.55
N ARG A 152 -5.36 9.44 12.73
CA ARG A 152 -5.83 10.31 13.83
C ARG A 152 -5.55 9.70 15.19
N ASP A 153 -5.91 8.44 15.39
CA ASP A 153 -5.86 7.81 16.71
C ASP A 153 -4.46 7.36 17.11
N THR A 154 -3.52 7.32 16.14
CA THR A 154 -2.09 7.07 16.38
C THR A 154 -1.23 8.33 16.24
N HIS A 155 -1.85 9.49 16.03
CA HIS A 155 -1.10 10.73 15.80
C HIS A 155 -0.35 11.16 17.08
N VAL A 156 0.85 11.71 16.92
CA VAL A 156 1.70 12.20 18.03
C VAL A 156 1.02 13.25 18.89
N SER A 157 0.11 14.05 18.32
CA SER A 157 -0.69 15.02 19.09
C SER A 157 -1.85 14.41 19.88
N LYS A 158 -2.18 13.14 19.63
CA LYS A 158 -3.28 12.42 20.27
C LYS A 158 -2.81 11.48 21.38
N LEU A 159 -1.58 10.98 21.26
CA LEU A 159 -0.95 10.07 22.21
C LEU A 159 -0.13 10.82 23.25
N SER A 160 0.02 10.24 24.44
CA SER A 160 1.07 10.67 25.38
C SER A 160 2.47 10.33 24.85
N GLU A 161 3.50 10.98 25.39
CA GLU A 161 4.91 10.71 25.02
C GLU A 161 5.26 9.23 25.16
N ALA A 162 4.90 8.60 26.28
CA ALA A 162 5.15 7.18 26.52
C ALA A 162 4.39 6.25 25.54
N GLU A 163 3.14 6.59 25.19
CA GLU A 163 2.36 5.83 24.20
C GLU A 163 2.97 5.96 22.80
N PHE A 164 3.44 7.15 22.44
CA PHE A 164 4.05 7.40 21.13
C PHE A 164 5.44 6.77 21.01
N GLU A 165 6.26 6.79 22.07
CA GLU A 165 7.52 6.05 22.14
C GLU A 165 7.28 4.54 22.01
N LYS A 166 6.26 4.02 22.71
CA LYS A 166 5.89 2.61 22.61
C LYS A 166 5.44 2.24 21.20
N LEU A 167 4.64 3.10 20.55
CA LEU A 167 4.25 2.92 19.16
C LEU A 167 5.48 2.85 18.23
N GLN A 168 6.45 3.75 18.40
CA GLN A 168 7.69 3.72 17.61
C GLN A 168 8.49 2.42 17.83
N GLN A 169 8.53 1.91 19.08
CA GLN A 169 9.19 0.65 19.39
C GLN A 169 8.48 -0.56 18.76
N ASP A 170 7.15 -0.59 18.81
CA ASP A 170 6.34 -1.71 18.27
C ASP A 170 6.40 -1.81 16.74
N PHE A 171 6.79 -0.71 16.07
CA PHE A 171 6.89 -0.57 14.63
C PHE A 171 8.30 -0.19 14.15
N GLN A 172 9.33 -0.72 14.84
CA GLN A 172 10.72 -0.66 14.34
C GLN A 172 10.87 -1.56 13.12
N ASN A 173 10.91 -0.92 11.94
CA ASN A 173 10.87 -1.60 10.65
C ASN A 173 11.94 -1.05 9.68
N GLU A 174 13.18 -0.90 10.17
CA GLU A 174 14.25 -0.18 9.50
C GLU A 174 14.59 -0.73 8.10
N ASP A 175 14.57 -2.05 7.92
CA ASP A 175 14.88 -2.68 6.64
C ASP A 175 13.81 -2.36 5.57
N MET A 176 12.53 -2.39 5.95
CA MET A 176 11.44 -2.05 5.05
C MET A 176 11.41 -0.55 4.74
N VAL A 177 11.66 0.29 5.74
CA VAL A 177 11.85 1.75 5.55
C VAL A 177 13.04 2.02 4.61
N SER A 178 14.14 1.27 4.74
CA SER A 178 15.32 1.37 3.88
C SER A 178 15.02 0.94 2.44
N LEU A 179 14.23 -0.13 2.25
CA LEU A 179 13.75 -0.55 0.94
C LEU A 179 12.91 0.54 0.29
N THR A 180 11.91 1.08 0.99
CA THR A 180 11.08 2.18 0.48
C THR A 180 11.93 3.40 0.12
N ARG A 181 12.89 3.78 0.99
CA ARG A 181 13.87 4.85 0.71
C ARG A 181 14.61 4.62 -0.60
N GLN A 182 15.10 3.40 -0.82
CA GLN A 182 15.87 3.06 -2.01
C GLN A 182 14.99 3.06 -3.27
N TYR A 183 13.87 2.34 -3.24
CA TYR A 183 13.10 2.03 -4.44
C TYR A 183 12.03 3.06 -4.79
N ILE A 184 11.67 3.97 -3.87
CA ILE A 184 10.79 5.11 -4.19
C ILE A 184 11.60 6.38 -4.42
N PHE A 185 12.66 6.64 -3.65
CA PHE A 185 13.26 7.99 -3.60
C PHE A 185 14.71 8.07 -4.08
N THR A 186 15.39 6.95 -4.34
CA THR A 186 16.83 6.96 -4.68
C THR A 186 17.08 6.35 -6.05
N ARG A 187 16.86 5.04 -6.19
CA ARG A 187 17.20 4.28 -7.40
C ARG A 187 16.48 4.77 -8.66
N PRO A 188 15.16 5.05 -8.64
CA PRO A 188 14.46 5.56 -9.84
C PRO A 188 14.97 6.90 -10.35
N PHE A 189 15.71 7.64 -9.51
CA PHE A 189 16.27 8.97 -9.82
C PHE A 189 17.78 8.92 -10.07
N ASP A 190 18.39 7.74 -10.01
CA ASP A 190 19.76 7.49 -10.43
C ASP A 190 19.77 6.92 -11.86
N LYS A 191 20.21 7.74 -12.82
CA LYS A 191 20.32 7.35 -14.24
C LYS A 191 21.23 6.14 -14.47
N THR A 192 22.12 5.83 -13.53
CA THR A 192 23.08 4.73 -13.62
C THR A 192 22.61 3.45 -12.93
N ASP A 193 21.49 3.46 -12.22
CA ASP A 193 21.00 2.27 -11.51
C ASP A 193 20.53 1.20 -12.52
N PRO A 194 21.10 -0.02 -12.48
CA PRO A 194 20.82 -1.07 -13.46
C PRO A 194 19.45 -1.74 -13.27
N THR A 195 18.75 -1.45 -12.17
CA THR A 195 17.41 -2.00 -11.88
C THR A 195 16.28 -1.16 -12.49
N ASN A 196 16.59 0.05 -12.95
CA ASN A 196 15.65 0.91 -13.67
C ASN A 196 15.40 0.38 -15.07
N ARG A 197 14.12 0.30 -15.45
CA ARG A 197 13.68 -0.15 -16.77
C ARG A 197 12.39 0.58 -17.14
N CYS A 198 12.25 0.97 -18.40
CA CYS A 198 11.06 1.67 -18.89
C CYS A 198 10.90 1.46 -20.40
N SER A 199 9.70 1.75 -20.91
CA SER A 199 9.40 1.66 -22.33
C SER A 199 10.16 2.68 -23.18
N GLU A 200 10.27 2.43 -24.49
CA GLU A 200 10.95 3.34 -25.43
C GLU A 200 10.29 4.73 -25.46
N ALA A 201 8.98 4.80 -25.23
CA ALA A 201 8.23 6.04 -25.14
C ALA A 201 8.73 6.89 -23.95
N VAL A 202 8.78 6.28 -22.77
CA VAL A 202 9.32 6.91 -21.55
C VAL A 202 10.79 7.31 -21.69
N GLN A 203 11.61 6.52 -22.39
CA GLN A 203 13.04 6.83 -22.60
C GLN A 203 13.26 8.23 -23.20
N LYS A 204 12.36 8.67 -24.09
CA LYS A 204 12.42 10.00 -24.74
C LYS A 204 12.16 11.15 -23.77
N LYS A 205 11.57 10.85 -22.60
CA LYS A 205 11.16 11.80 -21.56
C LYS A 205 12.07 11.79 -20.32
N LEU A 206 13.06 10.88 -20.24
CA LEU A 206 13.94 10.75 -19.06
C LEU A 206 14.74 12.01 -18.71
N HIS A 207 14.95 12.93 -19.67
CA HIS A 207 15.55 14.23 -19.41
C HIS A 207 14.72 15.06 -18.40
N LEU A 208 13.38 14.90 -18.38
CA LEU A 208 12.50 15.54 -17.40
C LEU A 208 12.78 15.06 -15.97
N VAL A 209 13.34 13.87 -15.81
CA VAL A 209 13.61 13.24 -14.51
C VAL A 209 15.04 13.45 -14.05
N TYR A 210 16.01 13.16 -14.92
CA TYR A 210 17.43 13.13 -14.54
C TYR A 210 18.16 14.45 -14.74
N GLU A 211 17.64 15.35 -15.57
CA GLU A 211 18.35 16.56 -15.98
C GLU A 211 17.72 17.84 -15.42
N ASP A 212 16.61 17.73 -14.66
CA ASP A 212 15.98 18.84 -13.95
C ASP A 212 16.42 18.87 -12.47
N PRO A 213 17.29 19.81 -12.06
CA PRO A 213 17.74 19.92 -10.68
C PRO A 213 16.60 20.24 -9.69
N GLY A 214 15.55 20.95 -10.14
CA GLY A 214 14.39 21.28 -9.32
C GLY A 214 13.54 20.05 -9.00
N LEU A 215 13.44 19.11 -9.95
CA LEU A 215 12.79 17.83 -9.69
C LEU A 215 13.58 17.02 -8.67
N LEU A 216 14.90 16.88 -8.87
CA LEU A 216 15.77 16.11 -7.96
C LEU A 216 15.79 16.70 -6.54
N ASP A 217 15.75 18.02 -6.40
CA ASP A 217 15.60 18.70 -5.10
C ASP A 217 14.25 18.36 -4.44
N SER A 218 13.16 18.36 -5.21
CA SER A 218 11.83 17.98 -4.73
C SER A 218 11.79 16.53 -4.23
N VAL A 219 12.41 15.61 -4.97
CA VAL A 219 12.57 14.20 -4.55
C VAL A 219 13.38 14.10 -3.27
N TRP A 220 14.47 14.84 -3.16
CA TRP A 220 15.31 14.86 -1.95
C TRP A 220 14.55 15.37 -0.72
N LYS A 221 13.72 16.41 -0.88
CA LYS A 221 12.82 16.90 0.17
C LYS A 221 11.83 15.82 0.61
N MET A 222 11.17 15.14 -0.33
CA MET A 222 10.24 14.05 -0.01
C MET A 222 10.94 12.88 0.68
N ARG A 223 12.15 12.54 0.26
CA ARG A 223 12.99 11.52 0.90
C ARG A 223 13.28 11.87 2.37
N ASN A 224 13.71 13.10 2.65
CA ASN A 224 14.01 13.51 4.02
C ASN A 224 12.74 13.55 4.86
N LEU A 225 11.64 14.07 4.31
CA LEU A 225 10.34 14.08 4.98
C LEU A 225 9.91 12.66 5.39
N PHE A 226 10.02 11.68 4.49
CA PHE A 226 9.73 10.26 4.77
C PHE A 226 10.58 9.71 5.94
N LEU A 227 11.86 10.07 6.00
CA LEU A 227 12.78 9.57 7.02
C LEU A 227 12.61 10.26 8.37
N GLU A 228 12.40 11.57 8.37
CA GLU A 228 12.49 12.43 9.55
C GLU A 228 11.13 12.68 10.22
N LYS A 229 10.05 12.75 9.44
CA LYS A 229 8.71 13.06 9.99
C LYS A 229 8.09 11.83 10.62
N LYS A 230 7.94 11.87 11.95
CA LYS A 230 7.30 10.83 12.77
C LYS A 230 6.04 11.40 13.38
N GLU A 231 4.88 11.16 12.76
CA GLU A 231 3.62 11.75 13.23
C GLU A 231 2.51 10.74 13.50
N CYS A 232 2.42 9.62 12.79
CA CYS A 232 1.43 8.57 13.09
C CYS A 232 1.86 7.20 12.57
N LEU A 233 1.13 6.14 12.94
CA LEU A 233 1.29 4.83 12.31
C LEU A 233 0.74 4.90 10.88
N VAL A 234 1.57 4.55 9.90
CA VAL A 234 1.17 4.44 8.49
C VAL A 234 1.22 2.98 8.05
N HIS A 235 0.47 2.64 7.01
CA HIS A 235 0.57 1.38 6.28
C HIS A 235 1.94 1.23 5.61
N GLY A 236 2.44 2.30 4.99
CA GLY A 236 3.78 2.34 4.40
C GLY A 236 3.90 1.73 2.99
N ASP A 237 2.82 1.24 2.40
CA ASP A 237 2.74 0.80 0.99
C ASP A 237 1.27 0.76 0.50
N LEU A 238 0.49 1.80 0.82
CA LEU A 238 -0.95 1.81 0.55
C LEU A 238 -1.27 2.09 -0.92
N HIS A 239 -1.17 1.08 -1.75
CA HIS A 239 -1.59 1.11 -3.14
C HIS A 239 -2.87 0.28 -3.38
N THR A 240 -3.50 0.41 -4.56
CA THR A 240 -4.75 -0.32 -4.89
C THR A 240 -4.56 -1.83 -5.01
N GLY A 241 -3.32 -2.31 -5.05
CA GLY A 241 -2.99 -3.74 -4.88
C GLY A 241 -3.08 -4.25 -3.44
N SER A 242 -3.06 -3.35 -2.44
CA SER A 242 -3.08 -3.65 -1.00
C SER A 242 -4.46 -3.41 -0.40
N VAL A 243 -5.48 -3.42 -1.26
CA VAL A 243 -6.89 -3.25 -0.88
C VAL A 243 -7.72 -4.34 -1.53
N LEU A 244 -8.41 -5.11 -0.70
CA LEU A 244 -9.41 -6.08 -1.10
C LEU A 244 -10.80 -5.45 -1.01
N VAL A 245 -11.62 -5.63 -2.04
CA VAL A 245 -12.94 -5.00 -2.17
C VAL A 245 -13.98 -6.03 -2.56
N SER A 246 -15.17 -5.87 -2.01
CA SER A 246 -16.37 -6.65 -2.37
C SER A 246 -17.56 -5.74 -2.18
N ASN A 247 -18.66 -5.89 -2.93
CA ASN A 247 -19.90 -5.10 -2.90
C ASN A 247 -19.95 -3.88 -1.97
N ASN A 248 -19.94 -4.08 -0.64
CA ASN A 248 -19.94 -3.01 0.35
C ASN A 248 -18.86 -3.16 1.45
N SER A 249 -17.69 -3.70 1.11
CA SER A 249 -16.57 -3.98 2.02
C SER A 249 -15.26 -3.53 1.38
N ALA A 250 -14.38 -2.95 2.21
CA ALA A 250 -13.03 -2.58 1.85
C ALA A 250 -12.10 -3.05 2.97
N LYS A 251 -11.08 -3.83 2.61
CA LYS A 251 -10.14 -4.46 3.55
C LYS A 251 -8.73 -4.10 3.11
N VAL A 252 -8.06 -3.26 3.89
CA VAL A 252 -6.65 -2.92 3.70
C VAL A 252 -5.80 -4.03 4.33
N PHE A 253 -4.86 -4.57 3.55
CA PHE A 253 -4.02 -5.71 3.93
C PHE A 253 -2.58 -5.48 3.46
N ASP A 254 -1.66 -6.39 3.79
CA ASP A 254 -0.24 -6.31 3.42
C ASP A 254 0.53 -5.18 4.11
N ASN A 255 0.41 -5.13 5.44
CA ASN A 255 0.92 -4.05 6.28
C ASN A 255 2.39 -4.27 6.71
N GLU A 256 3.18 -5.00 5.92
CA GLU A 256 4.56 -5.36 6.29
C GLU A 256 5.53 -4.18 6.22
N PHE A 257 5.15 -3.09 5.54
CA PHE A 257 5.87 -1.82 5.50
C PHE A 257 5.44 -0.84 6.60
N ALA A 258 4.54 -1.24 7.51
CA ALA A 258 4.02 -0.33 8.52
C ALA A 258 5.15 0.22 9.41
N TYR A 259 5.10 1.52 9.68
CA TYR A 259 6.05 2.24 10.52
C TYR A 259 5.43 3.53 11.06
N VAL A 260 6.10 4.19 12.00
CA VAL A 260 5.70 5.56 12.39
C VAL A 260 6.31 6.56 11.40
N GLY A 261 5.48 7.26 10.65
CA GLY A 261 5.88 8.07 9.50
C GLY A 261 4.93 9.24 9.23
N PRO A 262 5.10 9.92 8.07
CA PRO A 262 4.22 10.98 7.62
C PRO A 262 2.90 10.44 7.06
N ALA A 263 1.79 10.93 7.59
CA ALA A 263 0.43 10.56 7.19
C ALA A 263 0.16 10.80 5.69
N ALA A 264 0.82 11.83 5.14
CA ALA A 264 0.73 12.19 3.72
C ALA A 264 1.26 11.11 2.78
N PHE A 265 2.12 10.21 3.26
CA PHE A 265 2.74 9.16 2.46
C PHE A 265 1.70 8.16 1.94
N ASP A 266 0.93 7.53 2.83
CA ASP A 266 -0.14 6.60 2.43
C ASP A 266 -1.19 7.28 1.54
N LEU A 267 -1.56 8.53 1.85
CA LEU A 267 -2.50 9.28 1.02
C LEU A 267 -1.93 9.56 -0.38
N GLY A 268 -0.64 9.90 -0.48
CA GLY A 268 0.05 10.12 -1.75
C GLY A 268 0.12 8.87 -2.60
N LEU A 269 0.47 7.73 -2.00
CA LEU A 269 0.50 6.43 -2.66
C LEU A 269 -0.88 6.03 -3.20
N LEU A 270 -1.93 6.19 -2.40
CA LEU A 270 -3.29 5.86 -2.81
C LEU A 270 -3.77 6.75 -3.97
N ILE A 271 -3.53 8.06 -3.89
CA ILE A 271 -3.91 9.01 -4.94
C ILE A 271 -3.13 8.74 -6.25
N ALA A 272 -1.82 8.46 -6.17
CA ALA A 272 -1.02 8.06 -7.33
C ALA A 272 -1.63 6.84 -8.04
N ASN A 273 -2.16 5.88 -7.29
CA ASN A 273 -2.77 4.69 -7.87
C ASN A 273 -4.11 4.96 -8.56
N TYR A 274 -4.90 5.94 -8.10
CA TYR A 274 -6.06 6.41 -8.88
C TYR A 274 -5.64 7.16 -10.15
N ILE A 275 -4.53 7.91 -10.11
CA ILE A 275 -3.98 8.60 -11.27
C ILE A 275 -3.49 7.59 -12.33
N PHE A 276 -2.87 6.47 -11.93
CA PHE A 276 -2.51 5.40 -12.88
C PHE A 276 -3.74 4.86 -13.60
N SER A 277 -4.78 4.50 -12.85
CA SER A 277 -6.04 4.03 -13.43
C SER A 277 -6.67 5.09 -14.34
N TYR A 278 -6.57 6.38 -13.98
CA TYR A 278 -7.09 7.47 -14.81
C TYR A 278 -6.42 7.48 -16.18
N TYR A 279 -5.08 7.47 -16.21
CA TYR A 279 -4.32 7.50 -17.46
C TYR A 279 -4.52 6.24 -18.28
N ARG A 280 -4.56 5.08 -17.64
CA ARG A 280 -4.93 3.82 -18.28
C ARG A 280 -6.21 3.97 -19.11
N HIS A 281 -7.27 4.46 -18.50
CA HIS A 281 -8.57 4.55 -19.15
C HIS A 281 -8.65 5.70 -20.16
N MET A 282 -8.02 6.84 -19.89
CA MET A 282 -7.93 7.92 -20.86
C MET A 282 -7.18 7.52 -22.14
N SER A 283 -6.19 6.62 -22.03
CA SER A 283 -5.42 6.13 -23.17
C SER A 283 -6.06 4.91 -23.86
N THR A 284 -7.20 4.39 -23.37
CA THR A 284 -7.90 3.26 -23.99
C THR A 284 -8.80 3.73 -25.13
N GLN A 285 -8.53 3.26 -26.36
CA GLN A 285 -9.22 3.73 -27.58
C GLN A 285 -10.60 3.08 -27.79
N GLU A 286 -10.76 1.81 -27.40
CA GLU A 286 -12.04 1.11 -27.48
C GLU A 286 -13.03 1.68 -26.47
N ASN A 287 -14.33 1.70 -26.79
CA ASN A 287 -15.39 2.18 -25.88
C ASN A 287 -15.07 3.51 -25.17
N HIS A 288 -14.47 4.45 -25.92
CA HIS A 288 -13.89 5.68 -25.40
C HIS A 288 -14.83 6.49 -24.47
N ASP A 289 -16.14 6.55 -24.75
CA ASP A 289 -17.10 7.22 -23.86
C ASP A 289 -17.25 6.54 -22.49
N THR A 290 -17.20 5.21 -22.45
CA THR A 290 -17.24 4.43 -21.21
C THR A 290 -16.00 4.70 -20.37
N HIS A 291 -14.83 4.66 -21.00
CA HIS A 291 -13.58 4.95 -20.31
C HIS A 291 -13.48 6.39 -19.82
N ARG A 292 -13.92 7.37 -20.62
CA ARG A 292 -13.99 8.78 -20.20
C ARG A 292 -14.89 8.98 -18.98
N LYS A 293 -16.06 8.35 -18.94
CA LYS A 293 -16.96 8.37 -17.77
C LYS A 293 -16.31 7.71 -16.57
N PHE A 294 -15.57 6.63 -16.77
CA PHE A 294 -14.82 5.99 -15.69
C PHE A 294 -13.69 6.87 -15.15
N SER A 295 -12.94 7.54 -16.02
CA SER A 295 -11.92 8.52 -15.64
C SER A 295 -12.50 9.68 -14.82
N GLN A 296 -13.73 10.11 -15.11
CA GLN A 296 -14.45 11.09 -14.25
C GLN A 296 -14.73 10.53 -12.86
N LYS A 297 -15.14 9.26 -12.74
CA LYS A 297 -15.32 8.60 -11.43
C LYS A 297 -14.02 8.50 -10.64
N LEU A 298 -12.87 8.34 -11.31
CA LEU A 298 -11.57 8.32 -10.63
C LEU A 298 -11.20 9.70 -10.08
N ILE A 299 -11.53 10.78 -10.80
CA ILE A 299 -11.43 12.14 -10.27
C ILE A 299 -12.31 12.27 -9.03
N GLU A 300 -13.59 11.88 -9.12
CA GLU A 300 -14.52 11.87 -7.98
C GLU A 300 -13.98 11.04 -6.79
N ALA A 301 -13.34 9.90 -7.06
CA ALA A 301 -12.72 9.08 -6.02
C ALA A 301 -11.57 9.81 -5.31
N CYS A 302 -10.70 10.51 -6.04
CA CYS A 302 -9.66 11.34 -5.42
C CYS A 302 -10.25 12.41 -4.50
N TYR A 303 -11.29 13.12 -4.95
CA TYR A 303 -12.01 14.10 -4.13
C TYR A 303 -12.66 13.46 -2.90
N LEU A 304 -13.36 12.35 -3.09
CA LEU A 304 -14.04 11.64 -2.01
C LEU A 304 -13.04 11.14 -0.96
N THR A 305 -11.91 10.60 -1.40
CA THR A 305 -10.84 10.12 -0.52
C THR A 305 -10.28 11.24 0.32
N VAL A 306 -9.82 12.34 -0.29
CA VAL A 306 -9.24 13.46 0.47
C VAL A 306 -10.28 14.09 1.40
N ASN A 307 -11.48 14.38 0.92
CA ASN A 307 -12.50 15.04 1.73
C ASN A 307 -12.95 14.16 2.91
N THR A 308 -13.12 12.85 2.69
CA THR A 308 -13.46 11.91 3.77
C THR A 308 -12.31 11.81 4.76
N TYR A 309 -11.08 11.60 4.30
CA TYR A 309 -9.89 11.52 5.13
C TYR A 309 -9.75 12.78 6.01
N LEU A 310 -9.85 13.96 5.41
CA LEU A 310 -9.75 15.23 6.14
C LEU A 310 -10.88 15.41 7.15
N SER A 311 -12.11 15.01 6.81
CA SER A 311 -13.24 15.10 7.74
C SER A 311 -13.02 14.25 8.99
N VAL A 312 -12.40 13.07 8.83
CA VAL A 312 -12.08 12.15 9.94
C VAL A 312 -10.86 12.65 10.72
N MET A 313 -9.79 13.02 10.04
CA MET A 313 -8.53 13.45 10.68
C MET A 313 -8.72 14.73 11.49
N THR A 314 -9.49 15.68 10.98
CA THR A 314 -9.64 17.02 11.60
C THR A 314 -10.73 17.11 12.66
N CYS A 315 -11.46 16.03 12.95
CA CYS A 315 -12.56 16.06 13.94
C CYS A 315 -12.08 16.21 15.39
N THR A 316 -10.77 16.10 15.67
CA THR A 316 -10.22 16.15 17.04
C THR A 316 -8.99 17.05 17.22
N VAL A 317 -8.41 17.62 16.15
CA VAL A 317 -7.12 18.32 16.20
C VAL A 317 -7.31 19.85 16.06
N GLY A 318 -6.93 20.60 17.10
CA GLY A 318 -7.11 22.06 17.19
C GLY A 318 -6.23 22.92 16.26
N GLN A 319 -5.23 22.33 15.58
CA GLN A 319 -4.32 23.01 14.64
C GLN A 319 -4.70 22.73 13.18
N ARG A 320 -5.99 22.82 12.86
CA ARG A 320 -6.59 22.39 11.59
C ARG A 320 -5.94 23.02 10.35
N HIS A 321 -5.56 24.30 10.34
CA HIS A 321 -5.15 24.95 9.09
C HIS A 321 -3.73 24.61 8.60
N GLU A 322 -2.74 24.58 9.49
CA GLU A 322 -1.34 24.36 9.10
C GLU A 322 -1.06 22.90 8.74
N TYR A 323 -1.63 21.96 9.51
CA TYR A 323 -1.60 20.53 9.17
C TYR A 323 -2.26 20.27 7.81
N LEU A 324 -3.41 20.90 7.54
CA LEU A 324 -4.12 20.75 6.26
C LEU A 324 -3.32 21.29 5.07
N ASN A 325 -2.68 22.46 5.23
CA ASN A 325 -1.91 23.09 4.16
C ASN A 325 -0.70 22.24 3.76
N ASN A 326 0.00 21.68 4.75
CA ASN A 326 1.17 20.86 4.51
C ASN A 326 0.78 19.47 3.99
N LEU A 327 -0.31 18.88 4.49
CA LEU A 327 -0.73 17.52 4.10
C LEU A 327 -0.84 17.37 2.58
N LEU A 328 -1.55 18.28 1.89
CA LEU A 328 -1.75 18.15 0.44
C LEU A 328 -0.50 18.48 -0.38
N THR A 329 0.37 19.34 0.13
CA THR A 329 1.69 19.58 -0.45
C THR A 329 2.53 18.29 -0.38
N GLU A 330 2.61 17.67 0.80
CA GLU A 330 3.35 16.43 1.01
C GLU A 330 2.73 15.26 0.23
N THR A 331 1.40 15.12 0.23
CA THR A 331 0.67 14.10 -0.55
C THR A 331 0.96 14.22 -2.03
N ALA A 332 0.99 15.44 -2.59
CA ALA A 332 1.34 15.65 -3.99
C ALA A 332 2.78 15.23 -4.29
N GLY A 333 3.73 15.58 -3.42
CA GLY A 333 5.13 15.19 -3.58
C GLY A 333 5.33 13.67 -3.51
N PHE A 334 4.73 13.00 -2.52
CA PHE A 334 4.76 11.54 -2.42
C PHE A 334 4.06 10.85 -3.58
N ALA A 335 2.92 11.37 -4.05
CA ALA A 335 2.25 10.86 -5.24
C ALA A 335 3.15 10.98 -6.48
N GLY A 336 3.86 12.09 -6.64
CA GLY A 336 4.80 12.27 -7.75
C GLY A 336 5.97 11.28 -7.71
N CYS A 337 6.56 11.04 -6.53
CA CYS A 337 7.58 9.99 -6.36
C CYS A 337 7.05 8.59 -6.67
N GLU A 338 5.86 8.24 -6.18
CA GLU A 338 5.20 6.96 -6.46
C GLU A 338 4.92 6.77 -7.95
N ILE A 339 4.47 7.82 -8.63
CA ILE A 339 4.22 7.78 -10.09
C ILE A 339 5.51 7.49 -10.85
N ILE A 340 6.56 8.27 -10.60
CA ILE A 340 7.83 8.12 -11.33
C ILE A 340 8.47 6.76 -11.04
N ARG A 341 8.48 6.30 -9.78
CA ARG A 341 9.11 5.02 -9.42
C ARG A 341 8.41 3.81 -10.03
N ARG A 342 7.09 3.85 -10.24
CA ARG A 342 6.34 2.77 -10.90
C ARG A 342 6.54 2.74 -12.43
N ILE A 343 7.02 3.83 -13.02
CA ILE A 343 7.22 3.92 -14.47
C ILE A 343 8.68 3.63 -14.84
N ILE A 344 9.65 4.11 -14.04
CA ILE A 344 11.09 4.00 -14.34
C ILE A 344 11.78 2.93 -13.48
N GLY A 345 11.30 2.70 -12.26
CA GLY A 345 11.94 1.83 -11.28
C GLY A 345 11.70 0.34 -11.54
N THR A 346 12.08 -0.48 -10.56
CA THR A 346 12.08 -1.95 -10.73
C THR A 346 10.71 -2.62 -10.56
N ALA A 347 9.76 -1.97 -9.90
CA ALA A 347 8.45 -2.54 -9.61
C ALA A 347 7.39 -1.72 -10.34
N HIS A 348 6.92 -2.22 -11.48
CA HIS A 348 5.92 -1.54 -12.30
C HIS A 348 4.52 -1.63 -11.70
N VAL A 349 3.56 -1.07 -12.43
CA VAL A 349 2.15 -1.09 -12.08
C VAL A 349 1.34 -1.64 -13.25
N GLU A 350 0.56 -2.68 -12.97
CA GLU A 350 -0.24 -3.41 -13.97
C GLU A 350 -1.20 -2.49 -14.75
N ASP A 351 -1.65 -1.40 -14.15
CA ASP A 351 -2.52 -0.41 -14.78
C ASP A 351 -1.94 0.15 -16.10
N LEU A 352 -0.61 0.29 -16.19
CA LEU A 352 0.08 0.94 -17.30
C LEU A 352 0.90 0.00 -18.17
N GLU A 353 1.16 -1.23 -17.70
CA GLU A 353 2.01 -2.20 -18.41
C GLU A 353 1.51 -2.44 -19.84
N GLY A 354 2.39 -2.18 -20.82
CA GLY A 354 2.08 -2.35 -22.24
C GLY A 354 1.23 -1.24 -22.86
N ILE A 355 1.04 -0.10 -22.19
CA ILE A 355 0.29 1.06 -22.70
C ILE A 355 1.19 2.31 -22.76
N PRO A 356 2.05 2.46 -23.79
CA PRO A 356 3.12 3.47 -23.79
C PRO A 356 2.65 4.92 -23.59
N TYR A 357 1.54 5.31 -24.22
CA TYR A 357 0.99 6.67 -24.07
C TYR A 357 0.52 6.95 -22.64
N ALA A 358 -0.03 5.94 -21.96
CA ALA A 358 -0.45 6.09 -20.57
C ALA A 358 0.75 6.21 -19.63
N GLU A 359 1.84 5.49 -19.92
CA GLU A 359 3.11 5.62 -19.18
C GLU A 359 3.73 7.02 -19.34
N GLU A 360 3.74 7.57 -20.56
CA GLU A 360 4.25 8.93 -20.81
C GLU A 360 3.42 9.99 -20.07
N ASP A 361 2.08 9.96 -20.24
CA ASP A 361 1.20 10.94 -19.61
C ASP A 361 1.26 10.89 -18.08
N ALA A 362 1.33 9.67 -17.52
CA ALA A 362 1.50 9.47 -16.09
C ALA A 362 2.87 9.98 -15.61
N LEU A 363 3.97 9.70 -16.33
CA LEU A 363 5.30 10.19 -15.95
C LEU A 363 5.31 11.72 -15.85
N GLU A 364 4.76 12.39 -16.86
CA GLU A 364 4.68 13.84 -16.85
C GLU A 364 3.78 14.36 -15.71
N ALA A 365 2.73 13.62 -15.31
CA ALA A 365 1.94 13.95 -14.13
C ALA A 365 2.78 13.88 -12.85
N GLY A 366 3.62 12.86 -12.70
CA GLY A 366 4.54 12.74 -11.58
C GLY A 366 5.54 13.91 -11.51
N VAL A 367 6.10 14.29 -12.67
CA VAL A 367 6.99 15.45 -12.81
C VAL A 367 6.27 16.75 -12.42
N ARG A 368 5.06 16.98 -12.94
CA ARG A 368 4.24 18.18 -12.62
C ARG A 368 3.90 18.25 -11.13
N LEU A 369 3.56 17.12 -10.50
CA LEU A 369 3.25 17.06 -9.08
C LEU A 369 4.47 17.39 -8.23
N LEU A 370 5.65 16.84 -8.52
CA LEU A 370 6.88 17.15 -7.79
C LEU A 370 7.30 18.61 -7.97
N LEU A 371 7.38 19.14 -9.19
CA LEU A 371 7.74 20.54 -9.42
C LEU A 371 6.68 21.53 -8.88
N GLY A 372 5.46 21.06 -8.67
CA GLY A 372 4.31 21.85 -8.24
C GLY A 372 3.98 21.76 -6.75
N HIS A 373 4.53 20.78 -6.01
CA HIS A 373 3.96 20.34 -4.72
C HIS A 373 3.81 21.48 -3.70
N ASP A 374 4.79 22.38 -3.62
CA ASP A 374 4.82 23.52 -2.69
C ASP A 374 3.64 24.50 -2.89
N ARG A 375 2.94 24.43 -4.03
CA ARG A 375 1.79 25.28 -4.37
C ARG A 375 0.46 24.52 -4.35
N ILE A 376 0.46 23.26 -3.92
CA ILE A 376 -0.71 22.37 -3.90
C ILE A 376 -1.24 22.29 -2.47
N HIS A 377 -2.21 23.14 -2.14
CA HIS A 377 -2.85 23.15 -0.81
C HIS A 377 -4.30 22.66 -0.84
N THR A 378 -4.82 22.30 -2.03
CA THR A 378 -6.19 21.79 -2.21
C THR A 378 -6.19 20.60 -3.16
N ILE A 379 -7.17 19.71 -3.00
CA ILE A 379 -7.37 18.58 -3.90
C ILE A 379 -7.72 19.03 -5.32
N ASP A 380 -8.45 20.15 -5.47
CA ASP A 380 -8.69 20.77 -6.77
C ASP A 380 -7.38 21.08 -7.50
N ARG A 381 -6.44 21.72 -6.79
CA ARG A 381 -5.15 22.09 -7.38
C ARG A 381 -4.32 20.86 -7.71
N LEU A 382 -4.37 19.82 -6.86
CA LEU A 382 -3.70 18.55 -7.09
C LEU A 382 -4.22 17.89 -8.37
N MET A 383 -5.55 17.77 -8.54
CA MET A 383 -6.16 17.16 -9.71
C MET A 383 -5.92 17.96 -11.00
N VAL A 384 -6.01 19.30 -10.95
CA VAL A 384 -5.70 20.16 -12.10
C VAL A 384 -4.26 19.97 -12.56
N ILE A 385 -3.29 19.95 -11.62
CA ILE A 385 -1.88 19.79 -11.97
C ILE A 385 -1.55 18.38 -12.44
N ALA A 386 -2.07 17.36 -11.75
CA ALA A 386 -1.84 15.96 -12.12
C ALA A 386 -2.40 15.70 -13.54
N LEU A 387 -3.67 16.04 -13.77
CA LEU A 387 -4.44 15.57 -14.93
C LEU A 387 -4.60 16.60 -16.05
N MET A 388 -4.04 17.81 -15.89
CA MET A 388 -4.20 18.94 -16.83
C MET A 388 -5.66 19.30 -17.10
N LEU A 389 -6.51 19.26 -16.08
CA LEU A 389 -7.91 19.68 -16.19
C LEU A 389 -7.98 21.19 -16.45
N THR A 390 -8.73 21.59 -17.47
CA THR A 390 -8.95 22.98 -17.87
C THR A 390 -10.16 23.60 -17.20
#